data_AF-A0A423VWE8-F1
#
_entry.id   AF-A0A423VWE8-F1
#
_cell.length_a   1.000
_cell.length_b   1.000
_cell.length_c   1.000
_cell.angle_alpha   90.00
_cell.angle_beta   90.00
_cell.angle_gamma   90.00
#
_symmetry.space_group_name_H-M   'P 1'
#
loop_
_entity.id
_entity.type
_entity.pdbx_description
1 polymer ?
#
loop_
_entity_poly.entity_id
_entity_poly.type
_entity_poly.pdbx_seq_one_letter_code
_entity_poly.pdbx_strand_id
1 'polypeptide(L)'
;MASQITPRAFRFNNEHLVDTTPLPDSIPKVKELGASSAPLLSASFFIGARCRDYNDDYMKCKTDNPGRGEFECLQEGRRVTRCARSVIDDVNKHCLESFRAHWQCLENNNQQLWQCRPDEWRLNKCVFHNLKLEKTIPDAAGKVPVHLRSQQIYAHAPIPYQPHAKYDDAKSA
;
A
#
# COMPACT_ATOMS: atom_id res chain seq x y z
N MET A 1 12.54 24.92 -8.28
CA MET A 1 11.94 25.28 -6.99
C MET A 1 10.54 24.66 -6.93
N ALA A 2 10.39 23.51 -6.27
CA ALA A 2 9.08 22.90 -6.07
C ALA A 2 8.41 23.56 -4.86
N SER A 3 7.33 24.30 -5.09
CA SER A 3 6.56 24.93 -4.02
C SER A 3 5.86 23.83 -3.21
N GLN A 4 6.33 23.56 -1.99
CA GLN A 4 5.63 22.68 -1.06
C GLN A 4 4.39 23.42 -0.54
N ILE A 5 3.25 23.18 -1.17
CA ILE A 5 1.95 23.64 -0.66
C ILE A 5 1.61 22.75 0.53
N THR A 6 1.91 23.20 1.75
CA THR A 6 1.42 22.56 2.96
C THR A 6 -0.05 22.93 3.15
N PRO A 7 -0.98 21.95 3.16
CA PRO A 7 -2.38 22.26 3.45
C PRO A 7 -2.49 22.82 4.88
N ARG A 8 -3.28 23.89 5.02
CA ARG A 8 -3.42 24.62 6.28
C ARG A 8 -4.08 23.73 7.33
N ALA A 9 -3.51 23.67 8.54
CA ALA A 9 -4.15 23.00 9.66
C ALA A 9 -5.51 23.66 9.99
N PHE A 10 -6.55 22.84 10.12
CA PHE A 10 -7.90 23.30 10.44
C PHE A 10 -7.91 24.03 11.80
N ARG A 11 -8.56 25.20 11.87
CA ARG A 11 -8.71 26.03 13.08
C ARG A 11 -10.21 26.18 13.38
N PHE A 12 -10.75 25.29 14.22
CA PHE A 12 -12.05 25.30 14.94
C PHE A 12 -13.39 25.54 14.20
N ASN A 13 -14.43 24.89 14.74
CA ASN A 13 -15.83 24.67 14.29
C ASN A 13 -15.98 23.83 13.01
N ASN A 14 -16.02 22.50 13.22
CA ASN A 14 -16.27 21.50 12.18
C ASN A 14 -17.77 21.27 12.01
N GLU A 15 -18.44 22.10 11.22
CA GLU A 15 -19.67 21.63 10.56
C GLU A 15 -19.26 20.67 9.44
N HIS A 16 -19.60 19.39 9.57
CA HIS A 16 -19.30 18.39 8.56
C HIS A 16 -20.26 18.56 7.37
N LEU A 17 -19.89 19.43 6.44
CA LEU A 17 -20.62 19.71 5.22
C LEU A 17 -20.37 18.58 4.20
N VAL A 18 -21.42 17.84 3.85
CA VAL A 18 -21.38 16.78 2.82
C VAL A 18 -22.09 17.30 1.58
N ASP A 19 -21.36 17.31 0.46
CA ASP A 19 -21.95 17.55 -0.84
C ASP A 19 -22.56 16.26 -1.39
N THR A 20 -23.87 16.25 -1.65
CA THR A 20 -24.60 15.10 -2.18
C THR A 20 -24.70 15.12 -3.72
N THR A 21 -24.04 16.06 -4.40
CA THR A 21 -24.08 16.15 -5.86
C THR A 21 -23.44 14.91 -6.51
N PRO A 22 -24.14 14.22 -7.42
CA PRO A 22 -23.58 13.09 -8.13
C PRO A 22 -22.56 13.55 -9.17
N LEU A 23 -21.61 12.67 -9.50
CA LEU A 23 -20.66 12.91 -10.58
C LEU A 23 -21.38 13.03 -11.94
N PRO A 24 -20.97 13.94 -12.84
CA PRO A 24 -21.57 14.07 -14.17
C PRO A 24 -21.53 12.77 -14.98
N ASP A 25 -22.58 12.51 -15.77
CA ASP A 25 -22.72 11.28 -16.57
C ASP A 25 -21.65 11.12 -17.66
N SER A 26 -20.98 12.21 -18.04
CA SER A 26 -19.84 12.18 -18.97
C SER A 26 -18.63 11.43 -18.41
N ILE A 27 -18.54 11.26 -17.09
CA ILE A 27 -17.42 10.59 -16.42
C ILE A 27 -17.86 9.17 -16.01
N PRO A 28 -17.22 8.11 -16.55
CA PRO A 28 -17.55 6.74 -16.18
C PRO A 28 -17.32 6.48 -14.69
N LYS A 29 -18.32 5.89 -14.04
CA LYS A 29 -18.26 5.48 -12.63
C LYS A 29 -17.19 4.40 -12.43
N VAL A 30 -16.46 4.49 -11.33
CA VAL A 30 -15.50 3.46 -10.90
C VAL A 30 -15.86 3.03 -9.49
N LYS A 31 -15.81 1.72 -9.24
CA LYS A 31 -15.94 1.21 -7.88
C LYS A 31 -14.65 1.49 -7.13
N GLU A 32 -14.78 2.10 -5.95
CA GLU A 32 -13.67 2.51 -5.09
C GLU A 32 -12.98 1.33 -4.40
N LEU A 33 -11.82 1.59 -3.79
CA LEU A 33 -10.98 0.58 -3.14
C LEU A 33 -11.68 -0.11 -1.95
N GLY A 34 -12.41 0.65 -1.13
CA GLY A 34 -13.13 0.12 0.03
C GLY A 34 -12.24 -0.48 1.14
N ALA A 35 -10.94 -0.16 1.17
CA ALA A 35 -10.00 -0.63 2.18
C ALA A 35 -9.68 0.46 3.21
N SER A 36 -9.56 0.09 4.48
CA SER A 36 -9.08 0.98 5.54
C SER A 36 -7.56 1.17 5.50
N SER A 37 -7.02 2.06 6.36
CA SER A 37 -5.61 2.44 6.36
C SER A 37 -4.64 1.26 6.59
N ALA A 38 -4.89 0.40 7.58
CA ALA A 38 -4.02 -0.75 7.85
C ALA A 38 -3.93 -1.81 6.72
N PRO A 39 -5.03 -2.32 6.14
CA PRO A 39 -4.93 -3.25 5.02
C PRO A 39 -4.31 -2.59 3.78
N LEU A 40 -4.57 -1.31 3.54
CA LEU A 40 -3.94 -0.58 2.43
C LEU A 40 -2.42 -0.42 2.66
N LEU A 41 -2.00 -0.13 3.89
CA LEU A 41 -0.59 -0.06 4.27
C LEU A 41 0.09 -1.43 4.14
N SER A 42 -0.57 -2.50 4.57
CA SER A 42 -0.10 -3.87 4.42
C SER A 42 0.10 -4.26 2.96
N ALA A 43 -0.82 -3.86 2.06
CA ALA A 43 -0.76 -4.18 0.63
C ALA A 43 0.07 -3.19 -0.20
N SER A 44 0.52 -2.07 0.39
CA SER A 44 1.15 -0.95 -0.33
C SER A 44 2.30 -1.36 -1.25
N PHE A 45 3.20 -2.23 -0.78
CA PHE A 45 4.34 -2.70 -1.57
C PHE A 45 3.92 -3.60 -2.74
N PHE A 46 2.88 -4.42 -2.58
CA PHE A 46 2.38 -5.28 -3.65
C PHE A 46 1.61 -4.47 -4.70
N ILE A 47 0.87 -3.45 -4.27
CA ILE A 47 0.23 -2.48 -5.16
C ILE A 47 1.31 -1.73 -5.94
N GLY A 48 2.37 -1.28 -5.27
CA GLY A 48 3.52 -0.63 -5.91
C GLY A 48 4.21 -1.52 -6.94
N ALA A 49 4.41 -2.82 -6.63
CA ALA A 49 5.07 -3.75 -7.54
C ALA A 49 4.25 -4.03 -8.82
N ARG A 50 2.91 -4.19 -8.71
CA ARG A 50 2.06 -4.47 -9.87
C ARG A 50 1.62 -3.21 -10.62
N CYS A 51 1.33 -2.14 -9.90
CA CYS A 51 0.69 -0.94 -10.44
C CYS A 51 1.68 0.22 -10.69
N ARG A 52 2.99 -0.06 -10.69
CA ARG A 52 4.04 0.95 -10.86
C ARG A 52 3.80 1.84 -12.08
N ASP A 53 3.66 1.23 -13.26
CA ASP A 53 3.54 1.96 -14.52
C ASP A 53 2.31 2.88 -14.53
N TYR A 54 1.18 2.41 -14.00
CA TYR A 54 -0.04 3.22 -13.91
C TYR A 54 0.09 4.39 -12.93
N ASN A 55 0.78 4.19 -11.81
CA ASN A 55 1.03 5.25 -10.83
C ASN A 55 1.97 6.30 -11.39
N ASP A 56 3.03 5.87 -12.07
CA ASP A 56 4.02 6.74 -12.69
C ASP A 56 3.38 7.56 -13.82
N ASP A 57 2.55 6.95 -14.67
CA ASP A 57 1.77 7.64 -15.70
C ASP A 57 0.80 8.68 -15.12
N TYR A 58 0.10 8.34 -14.02
CA TYR A 58 -0.80 9.27 -13.36
C TYR A 58 -0.05 10.50 -12.82
N MET A 59 1.08 10.28 -12.13
CA MET A 59 1.90 11.37 -11.59
C MET A 59 2.56 12.20 -12.68
N LYS A 60 2.97 11.57 -13.80
CA LYS A 60 3.45 12.28 -14.98
C LYS A 60 2.36 13.17 -15.58
N CYS A 61 1.15 12.64 -15.78
CA CYS A 61 0.02 13.43 -16.28
C CYS A 61 -0.27 14.67 -15.39
N LYS A 62 -0.22 14.51 -14.06
CA LYS A 62 -0.40 15.64 -13.12
C LYS A 62 0.72 16.67 -13.22
N THR A 63 1.94 16.21 -13.50
CA THR A 63 3.12 17.08 -13.64
C THR A 63 3.09 17.86 -14.95
N ASP A 64 2.64 17.23 -16.04
CA ASP A 64 2.54 17.84 -17.37
C ASP A 64 1.40 18.88 -17.45
N ASN A 65 0.35 18.73 -16.62
CA ASN A 65 -0.84 19.62 -16.60
C ASN A 65 -1.01 20.37 -15.27
N PRO A 66 -0.15 21.36 -14.96
CA PRO A 66 -0.22 22.10 -13.70
C PRO A 66 -1.56 22.85 -13.56
N GLY A 67 -2.29 22.59 -12.47
CA GLY A 67 -3.57 23.22 -12.16
C GLY A 67 -4.80 22.63 -12.87
N ARG A 68 -4.62 21.71 -13.83
CA ARG A 68 -5.73 20.98 -14.50
C ARG A 68 -5.65 19.46 -14.35
N GLY A 69 -4.61 18.95 -13.70
CA GLY A 69 -4.38 17.52 -13.51
C GLY A 69 -5.55 16.77 -12.84
N GLU A 70 -6.35 17.42 -11.99
CA GLU A 70 -7.52 16.80 -11.35
C GLU A 70 -8.61 16.42 -12.37
N PHE A 71 -8.79 17.20 -13.44
CA PHE A 71 -9.82 16.94 -14.46
C PHE A 71 -9.27 16.15 -15.65
N GLU A 72 -8.06 16.48 -16.08
CA GLU A 72 -7.48 15.89 -17.30
C GLU A 72 -6.95 14.47 -17.04
N CYS A 73 -6.48 14.16 -15.82
CA CYS A 73 -5.91 12.86 -15.48
C CYS A 73 -6.91 11.87 -14.86
N LEU A 74 -8.22 12.10 -15.03
CA LEU A 74 -9.26 11.22 -14.49
C LEU A 74 -9.20 9.82 -15.10
N GLN A 75 -8.76 9.69 -16.35
CA GLN A 75 -8.67 8.38 -17.02
C GLN A 75 -7.59 7.50 -16.39
N GLU A 76 -6.44 8.07 -16.09
CA GLU A 76 -5.25 7.48 -15.49
C GLU A 76 -5.54 7.13 -14.04
N GLY A 77 -6.18 8.04 -13.29
CA GLY A 77 -6.65 7.79 -11.93
C GLY A 77 -7.57 6.58 -11.85
N ARG A 78 -8.50 6.42 -12.81
CA ARG A 78 -9.35 5.21 -12.90
C ARG A 78 -8.54 3.93 -13.14
N ARG A 79 -7.46 3.98 -13.92
CA ARG A 79 -6.59 2.80 -14.16
C ARG A 79 -5.86 2.41 -12.89
N VAL A 80 -5.31 3.40 -12.16
CA VAL A 80 -4.67 3.20 -10.85
C VAL A 80 -5.62 2.53 -9.87
N THR A 81 -6.83 3.07 -9.69
CA THR A 81 -7.83 2.52 -8.75
C THR A 81 -8.22 1.09 -9.13
N ARG A 82 -8.41 0.79 -10.42
CA ARG A 82 -8.72 -0.59 -10.86
C ARG A 82 -7.57 -1.56 -10.60
N CYS A 83 -6.32 -1.15 -10.85
CA CYS A 83 -5.16 -2.00 -10.61
C CYS A 83 -5.01 -2.31 -9.11
N ALA A 84 -5.06 -1.28 -8.25
CA ALA A 84 -4.96 -1.46 -6.81
C ALA A 84 -6.09 -2.35 -6.25
N ARG A 85 -7.31 -2.21 -6.78
CA ARG A 85 -8.43 -3.10 -6.44
C ARG A 85 -8.17 -4.55 -6.81
N SER A 86 -7.64 -4.81 -8.01
CA SER A 86 -7.29 -6.16 -8.43
C SER A 86 -6.27 -6.80 -7.48
N VAL A 87 -5.27 -6.06 -7.02
CA VAL A 87 -4.28 -6.57 -6.05
C VAL A 87 -4.94 -6.95 -4.73
N ILE A 88 -5.81 -6.07 -4.19
CA ILE A 88 -6.52 -6.33 -2.93
C ILE A 88 -7.46 -7.52 -3.08
N ASP A 89 -8.20 -7.62 -4.18
CA ASP A 89 -9.11 -8.73 -4.46
C ASP A 89 -8.34 -10.07 -4.56
N ASP A 90 -7.16 -10.06 -5.18
CA ASP A 90 -6.32 -11.25 -5.29
C ASP A 90 -5.71 -11.67 -3.94
N VAL A 91 -5.24 -10.70 -3.14
CA VAL A 91 -4.74 -10.97 -1.79
C VAL A 91 -5.85 -11.53 -0.89
N ASN A 92 -7.06 -10.99 -1.01
CA ASN A 92 -8.23 -11.50 -0.28
C ASN A 92 -8.64 -12.92 -0.70
N LYS A 93 -8.41 -13.31 -1.96
CA LYS A 93 -8.73 -14.66 -2.44
C LYS A 93 -7.69 -15.70 -2.02
N HIS A 94 -6.41 -15.34 -2.08
CA HIS A 94 -5.32 -16.31 -1.93
C HIS A 94 -4.62 -16.28 -0.56
N CYS A 95 -4.61 -15.14 0.13
CA CYS A 95 -3.77 -14.90 1.31
C CYS A 95 -4.51 -14.19 2.46
N LEU A 96 -5.83 -14.39 2.57
CA LEU A 96 -6.68 -13.64 3.50
C LEU A 96 -6.23 -13.76 4.96
N GLU A 97 -5.87 -14.96 5.40
CA GLU A 97 -5.51 -15.23 6.80
C GLU A 97 -4.23 -14.50 7.22
N SER A 98 -3.15 -14.68 6.46
CA SER A 98 -1.88 -13.99 6.71
C SER A 98 -1.99 -12.48 6.52
N PHE A 99 -2.81 -12.04 5.56
CA PHE A 99 -3.11 -10.62 5.36
C PHE A 99 -3.82 -10.02 6.57
N ARG A 100 -4.84 -10.71 7.11
CA ARG A 100 -5.56 -10.28 8.32
C ARG A 100 -4.69 -10.22 9.55
N ALA A 101 -3.88 -11.25 9.79
CA ALA A 101 -2.94 -11.24 10.91
C ALA A 101 -2.00 -10.03 10.84
N HIS A 102 -1.45 -9.74 9.66
CA HIS A 102 -0.53 -8.62 9.49
C HIS A 102 -1.19 -7.25 9.71
N TRP A 103 -2.34 -6.96 9.08
CA TRP A 103 -2.95 -5.65 9.27
C TRP A 103 -3.57 -5.48 10.67
N GLN A 104 -4.01 -6.56 11.34
CA GLN A 104 -4.45 -6.50 12.74
C GLN A 104 -3.28 -6.15 13.68
N CYS A 105 -2.09 -6.72 13.44
CA CYS A 105 -0.89 -6.32 14.16
C CYS A 105 -0.57 -4.83 13.95
N LEU A 106 -0.67 -4.34 12.70
CA LEU A 106 -0.41 -2.93 12.39
C LEU A 106 -1.37 -2.00 13.12
N GLU A 107 -2.66 -2.33 13.17
CA GLU A 107 -3.67 -1.52 13.85
C GLU A 107 -3.37 -1.39 15.35
N ASN A 108 -2.89 -2.47 15.99
CA ASN A 108 -2.53 -2.47 17.41
C ASN A 108 -1.21 -1.75 17.72
N ASN A 109 -0.38 -1.45 16.72
CA ASN A 109 0.98 -0.93 16.90
C ASN A 109 1.18 0.44 16.24
N ASN A 110 0.13 1.26 16.17
CA ASN A 110 0.19 2.60 15.55
C ASN A 110 0.73 2.55 14.11
N GLN A 111 0.41 1.47 13.39
CA GLN A 111 0.80 1.22 11.99
C GLN A 111 2.32 1.19 11.75
N GLN A 112 3.10 0.86 12.77
CA GLN A 112 4.55 0.71 12.68
C GLN A 112 4.96 -0.66 12.11
N LEU A 113 5.44 -0.68 10.86
CA LEU A 113 5.81 -1.90 10.14
C LEU A 113 6.88 -2.76 10.84
N TRP A 114 7.79 -2.16 11.62
CA TRP A 114 8.86 -2.91 12.30
C TRP A 114 8.36 -3.74 13.49
N GLN A 115 7.15 -3.48 14.00
CA GLN A 115 6.55 -4.27 15.08
C GLN A 115 5.97 -5.60 14.58
N CYS A 116 5.59 -5.67 13.29
CA CYS A 116 4.79 -6.76 12.73
C CYS A 116 5.56 -7.65 11.73
N ARG A 117 6.89 -7.71 11.84
CA ARG A 117 7.74 -8.48 10.90
C ARG A 117 7.37 -9.96 10.78
N PRO A 118 7.04 -10.70 11.86
CA PRO A 118 6.67 -12.12 11.73
C PRO A 118 5.46 -12.34 10.83
N ASP A 119 4.42 -11.51 10.98
CA ASP A 119 3.21 -11.58 10.15
C ASP A 119 3.48 -11.07 8.73
N GLU A 120 4.33 -10.05 8.58
CA GLU A 120 4.78 -9.55 7.29
C GLU A 120 5.50 -10.66 6.49
N TRP A 121 6.38 -11.43 7.11
CA TRP A 121 7.09 -12.52 6.43
C TRP A 121 6.15 -13.63 5.95
N ARG A 122 5.16 -14.01 6.77
CA ARG A 122 4.12 -14.98 6.39
C ARG A 122 3.30 -14.48 5.21
N LEU A 123 2.91 -13.21 5.23
CA LEU A 123 2.17 -12.57 4.14
C LEU A 123 3.01 -12.52 2.86
N ASN A 124 4.24 -12.01 2.94
CA ASN A 124 5.16 -11.93 1.82
C ASN A 124 5.30 -13.30 1.16
N LYS A 125 5.51 -14.35 1.98
CA LYS A 125 5.63 -15.73 1.51
C LYS A 125 4.41 -16.22 0.71
N CYS A 126 3.20 -15.99 1.23
CA CYS A 126 1.98 -16.37 0.54
C CYS A 126 1.82 -15.63 -0.80
N VAL A 127 2.06 -14.32 -0.78
CA VAL A 127 1.93 -13.45 -1.96
C VAL A 127 2.95 -13.81 -3.04
N PHE A 128 4.20 -14.09 -2.66
CA PHE A 128 5.21 -14.53 -3.62
C PHE A 128 4.87 -15.89 -4.22
N HIS A 129 4.38 -16.85 -3.42
CA HIS A 129 4.02 -18.17 -3.93
C HIS A 129 2.87 -18.11 -4.95
N ASN A 130 1.78 -17.42 -4.61
CA ASN A 130 0.54 -17.43 -5.37
C ASN A 130 0.44 -16.33 -6.45
N LEU A 131 0.95 -15.13 -6.15
CA LEU A 131 0.79 -13.94 -7.00
C LEU A 131 2.09 -13.51 -7.70
N LYS A 132 3.22 -14.14 -7.34
CA LYS A 132 4.56 -13.83 -7.88
C LYS A 132 4.94 -12.34 -7.71
N LEU A 133 4.39 -11.69 -6.68
CA LEU A 133 4.75 -10.32 -6.31
C LEU A 133 5.74 -10.36 -5.15
N GLU A 134 6.81 -9.56 -5.25
CA GLU A 134 7.83 -9.43 -4.22
C GLU A 134 7.84 -8.00 -3.67
N LYS A 135 8.05 -7.88 -2.36
CA LYS A 135 8.32 -6.61 -1.71
C LYS A 135 9.78 -6.21 -1.92
N THR A 136 10.02 -5.32 -2.87
CA THR A 136 11.33 -4.73 -3.10
C THR A 136 11.35 -3.28 -2.61
N ILE A 137 12.45 -2.87 -1.98
CA ILE A 137 12.68 -1.46 -1.60
C ILE A 137 13.61 -0.87 -2.66
N PRO A 138 13.16 0.12 -3.46
CA PRO A 138 14.04 0.79 -4.41
C PRO A 138 15.17 1.50 -3.67
N ASP A 139 16.35 1.62 -4.30
CA ASP A 139 17.51 2.36 -3.80
C ASP A 139 18.12 1.85 -2.48
N ALA A 140 17.89 0.59 -2.12
CA ALA A 140 18.64 -0.06 -1.05
C ALA A 140 20.12 -0.17 -1.47
N ALA A 141 20.95 0.77 -1.02
CA ALA A 141 22.37 0.96 -1.38
C ALA A 141 23.31 -0.23 -1.02
N GLY A 142 23.06 -1.41 -1.61
CA GLY A 142 23.82 -2.65 -1.40
C GLY A 142 23.71 -3.26 0.00
N LYS A 143 22.92 -2.65 0.91
CA LYS A 143 22.73 -3.12 2.29
C LYS A 143 21.50 -4.00 2.40
N VAL A 144 21.52 -4.95 3.33
CA VAL A 144 20.35 -5.80 3.65
C VAL A 144 19.14 -4.91 3.97
N PRO A 145 18.03 -5.03 3.20
CA PRO A 145 16.81 -4.27 3.44
C PRO A 145 16.31 -4.41 4.88
N VAL A 146 15.79 -3.32 5.46
CA VAL A 146 15.39 -3.30 6.88
C VAL A 146 14.38 -4.40 7.25
N HIS A 147 13.49 -4.77 6.33
CA HIS A 147 12.48 -5.81 6.54
C HIS A 147 13.05 -7.24 6.54
N LEU A 148 14.29 -7.44 6.08
CA LEU A 148 15.01 -8.71 6.06
C LEU A 148 16.08 -8.80 7.16
N ARG A 149 16.27 -7.74 7.96
CA ARG A 149 17.25 -7.77 9.04
C ARG A 149 16.82 -8.72 10.13
N SER A 150 17.80 -9.44 10.68
CA SER A 150 17.66 -10.41 11.76
C SER A 150 17.14 -9.81 13.07
N GLN A 151 17.41 -8.53 13.32
CA GLN A 151 16.99 -7.82 14.52
C GLN A 151 16.49 -6.42 14.17
N GLN A 152 15.45 -5.96 14.89
CA GLN A 152 14.89 -4.63 14.77
C GLN A 152 15.14 -3.88 16.08
N ILE A 153 15.92 -2.79 16.03
CA ILE A 153 16.29 -2.00 17.21
C ILE A 153 15.12 -1.23 17.85
N TYR A 154 14.04 -1.00 17.09
CA TYR A 154 12.87 -0.22 17.53
C TYR A 154 11.65 -1.10 17.86
N ALA A 155 11.78 -2.42 17.80
CA ALA A 155 10.67 -3.31 18.13
C ALA A 155 10.42 -3.35 19.65
N HIS A 156 9.15 -3.38 20.06
CA HIS A 156 8.74 -3.45 21.47
C HIS A 156 9.22 -4.75 22.15
N ALA A 157 9.36 -5.83 21.38
CA ALA A 157 9.87 -7.11 21.84
C ALA A 157 10.95 -7.64 20.88
N PRO A 158 11.90 -8.47 21.37
CA PRO A 158 12.81 -9.20 20.52
C PRO A 158 12.01 -10.04 19.52
N ILE A 159 12.19 -9.76 18.24
CA ILE A 159 11.54 -10.54 17.18
C ILE A 159 12.34 -11.83 17.02
N PRO A 160 11.72 -13.02 17.10
CA PRO A 160 12.43 -14.27 16.88
C PRO A 160 13.06 -14.28 15.48
N TYR A 161 14.37 -14.52 15.46
CA TYR A 161 15.24 -14.56 14.29
C TYR A 161 14.80 -15.67 13.30
N GLN A 162 14.46 -15.31 12.05
CA GLN A 162 14.39 -16.26 10.92
C GLN A 162 14.99 -15.70 9.60
N PRO A 163 16.33 -15.54 9.46
CA PRO A 163 16.91 -14.79 8.34
C PRO A 163 17.33 -15.61 7.13
N HIS A 164 16.79 -16.81 6.94
CA HIS A 164 17.10 -17.63 5.77
C HIS A 164 15.86 -18.14 5.01
N ALA A 165 14.64 -17.81 5.42
CA ALA A 165 13.47 -18.05 4.57
C ALA A 165 13.37 -16.99 3.45
N LYS A 166 14.37 -16.90 2.56
CA LYS A 166 14.11 -16.43 1.19
C LYS A 166 13.22 -17.47 0.53
N TYR A 167 11.93 -17.41 0.83
CA TYR A 167 10.82 -18.17 0.22
C TYR A 167 10.91 -19.71 0.16
N ASP A 168 12.02 -20.35 0.51
CA ASP A 168 12.24 -21.79 0.27
C ASP A 168 11.89 -22.70 1.47
N ASP A 169 11.75 -22.18 2.70
CA ASP A 169 11.69 -23.03 3.91
C ASP A 169 10.35 -23.05 4.66
N ALA A 170 9.22 -22.90 3.98
CA ALA A 170 7.96 -23.28 4.64
C ALA A 170 7.09 -24.09 3.68
N LYS A 171 7.28 -25.41 3.76
CA LYS A 171 6.18 -26.33 3.54
C LYS A 171 5.03 -25.87 4.43
N SER A 172 3.87 -25.72 3.79
CA SER A 172 2.58 -25.57 4.43
C SER A 172 2.48 -26.49 5.65
N ALA A 173 2.16 -25.91 6.79
CA ALA A 173 1.43 -26.60 7.84
C ALA A 173 0.04 -25.98 7.87
#